data_AF-A0A3N5UX05-F1
#
_entry.id   AF-A0A3N5UX05-F1
#
_cell.length_a   1.000
_cell.length_b   1.000
_cell.length_c   1.000
_cell.angle_alpha   90.00
_cell.angle_beta   90.00
_cell.angle_gamma   90.00
#
_symmetry.space_group_name_H-M   'P 1'
#
loop_
_entity.id
_entity.type
_entity.pdbx_description
1 polymer ?
#
loop_
_entity_poly.entity_id
_entity_poly.type
_entity_poly.pdbx_seq_one_letter_code
_entity_poly.pdbx_strand_id
1 'polypeptide(L)'
;MDFKTQLTGLNELLAVIYGNEMSLSALLHELGFEQSQIDQLQDGHLETIVAQFLEVTHKRLTSDSGKDTYYQILSRRYGLDGQPHQQLSAIAEKHNFSPEHLRQLFEEIIQRCQSKTWQTELRKSLKYIVVAQLGKMHERPAREHVASKLERLSNLRGAAEVARLDYETRRTKILKQVQSELDAVDSEYKPVLEAAEENITVLENEIKTEVLLYGESISGGMYRAAYTQGRVSWDNEGMAKYATSHPDVLQFRKQGQPIVSLRVVNKD
;
A
#
# COMPACT_ATOMS: atom_id res chain seq x y z
N MET A 1 -43.92 11.59 0.19
CA MET A 1 -42.47 11.33 0.06
C MET A 1 -42.35 10.15 -0.87
N ASP A 2 -41.64 10.28 -1.99
CA ASP A 2 -41.53 9.16 -2.93
C ASP A 2 -40.37 8.24 -2.51
N PHE A 3 -40.73 7.10 -1.91
CA PHE A 3 -39.78 6.11 -1.45
C PHE A 3 -38.93 5.53 -2.59
N LYS A 4 -39.48 5.40 -3.79
CA LYS A 4 -38.73 4.90 -4.96
C LYS A 4 -37.61 5.85 -5.32
N THR A 5 -37.90 7.16 -5.37
CA THR A 5 -36.89 8.21 -5.59
C THR A 5 -35.83 8.19 -4.50
N GLN A 6 -36.23 8.06 -3.23
CA GLN A 6 -35.29 8.00 -2.10
C GLN A 6 -34.36 6.77 -2.17
N LEU A 7 -34.90 5.59 -2.51
CA LEU A 7 -34.13 4.36 -2.61
C LEU A 7 -33.13 4.41 -3.79
N THR A 8 -33.57 4.92 -4.94
CA THR A 8 -32.67 5.15 -6.08
C THR A 8 -31.55 6.11 -5.71
N GLY A 9 -31.88 7.23 -5.07
CA GLY A 9 -30.92 8.19 -4.57
C GLY A 9 -29.92 7.62 -3.57
N LEU A 10 -30.39 6.80 -2.64
CA LEU A 10 -29.54 6.12 -1.69
C LEU A 10 -28.57 5.16 -2.40
N ASN A 11 -29.03 4.39 -3.38
CA ASN A 11 -28.16 3.50 -4.15
C ASN A 11 -27.08 4.27 -4.92
N GLU A 12 -27.42 5.41 -5.53
CA GLU A 12 -26.45 6.29 -6.18
C GLU A 12 -25.41 6.82 -5.19
N LEU A 13 -25.84 7.24 -4.00
CA LEU A 13 -24.94 7.68 -2.94
C LEU A 13 -24.03 6.53 -2.46
N LEU A 14 -24.57 5.33 -2.26
CA LEU A 14 -23.80 4.15 -1.85
C LEU A 14 -22.72 3.79 -2.88
N ALA A 15 -23.05 3.85 -4.18
CA ALA A 15 -22.10 3.64 -5.27
C ALA A 15 -20.93 4.63 -5.20
N VAL A 16 -21.21 5.91 -4.90
CA VAL A 16 -20.16 6.93 -4.73
C VAL A 16 -19.34 6.71 -3.45
N ILE A 17 -19.96 6.29 -2.36
CA ILE A 17 -19.28 6.07 -1.07
C ILE A 17 -18.33 4.88 -1.12
N TYR A 18 -18.81 3.73 -1.61
CA TYR A 18 -18.10 2.45 -1.52
C TYR A 18 -17.38 2.05 -2.82
N GLY A 19 -17.69 2.72 -3.94
CA GLY A 19 -17.23 2.35 -5.28
C GLY A 19 -18.06 1.21 -5.89
N ASN A 20 -17.99 1.06 -7.22
CA ASN A 20 -18.76 0.10 -8.02
C ASN A 20 -20.29 0.32 -7.99
N GLU A 21 -21.07 -0.54 -8.64
CA GLU A 21 -22.54 -0.56 -8.63
C GLU A 21 -23.10 -1.00 -7.25
N MET A 22 -22.62 -0.40 -6.17
CA MET A 22 -23.03 -0.72 -4.80
C MET A 22 -24.48 -0.26 -4.55
N SER A 23 -25.39 -1.22 -4.48
CA SER A 23 -26.78 -1.00 -4.03
C SER A 23 -26.94 -1.35 -2.55
N LEU A 24 -28.06 -0.93 -1.94
CA LEU A 24 -28.40 -1.32 -0.57
C LEU A 24 -28.43 -2.85 -0.42
N SER A 25 -29.04 -3.57 -1.37
CA SER A 25 -29.08 -5.04 -1.35
C SER A 25 -27.69 -5.66 -1.44
N ALA A 26 -26.81 -5.14 -2.31
CA ALA A 26 -25.42 -5.60 -2.41
C ALA A 26 -24.65 -5.37 -1.10
N LEU A 27 -24.84 -4.19 -0.48
CA LEU A 27 -24.21 -3.87 0.80
C LEU A 27 -24.73 -4.78 1.94
N LEU A 28 -26.02 -5.11 1.96
CA LEU A 28 -26.58 -6.06 2.93
C LEU A 28 -25.97 -7.46 2.75
N HIS A 29 -25.78 -7.91 1.52
CA HIS A 29 -25.10 -9.17 1.25
C HIS A 29 -23.65 -9.16 1.75
N GLU A 30 -22.88 -8.08 1.51
CA GLU A 30 -21.53 -7.91 2.08
C GLU A 30 -21.50 -7.92 3.62
N LEU A 31 -22.56 -7.43 4.26
CA LEU A 31 -22.69 -7.43 5.72
C LEU A 31 -23.04 -8.82 6.30
N GLY A 32 -23.32 -9.80 5.43
CA GLY A 32 -23.58 -11.19 5.78
C GLY A 32 -25.05 -11.54 5.94
N PHE A 33 -25.98 -10.71 5.44
CA PHE A 33 -27.40 -11.06 5.38
C PHE A 33 -27.67 -12.02 4.21
N GLU A 34 -28.49 -13.03 4.45
CA GLU A 34 -28.88 -14.00 3.42
C GLU A 34 -29.89 -13.40 2.44
N GLN A 35 -29.97 -13.97 1.22
CA GLN A 35 -30.92 -13.50 0.21
C GLN A 35 -32.37 -13.54 0.72
N SER A 36 -32.75 -14.60 1.43
CA SER A 36 -34.08 -14.71 2.06
C SER A 36 -34.38 -13.57 3.03
N GLN A 37 -33.39 -13.17 3.84
CA GLN A 37 -33.53 -12.05 4.76
C GLN A 37 -33.64 -10.72 4.01
N ILE A 38 -32.89 -10.55 2.92
CA ILE A 38 -32.96 -9.35 2.09
C ILE A 38 -34.33 -9.24 1.41
N ASP A 39 -34.85 -10.34 0.85
CA ASP A 39 -36.16 -10.38 0.19
C ASP A 39 -37.28 -10.02 1.20
N GLN A 40 -37.24 -10.60 2.41
CA GLN A 40 -38.18 -10.27 3.47
C GLN A 40 -38.16 -8.78 3.88
N LEU A 41 -36.98 -8.17 3.90
CA LEU A 41 -36.88 -6.74 4.20
C LEU A 41 -37.51 -5.88 3.10
N GLN A 42 -37.42 -6.30 1.84
CA GLN A 42 -38.04 -5.62 0.70
C GLN A 42 -39.57 -5.63 0.80
N ASP A 43 -40.17 -6.68 1.37
CA ASP A 43 -41.62 -6.87 1.45
C ASP A 43 -42.35 -6.04 2.52
N GLY A 44 -41.64 -5.25 3.35
CA GLY A 44 -42.34 -4.39 4.31
C GLY A 44 -41.51 -3.53 5.28
N HIS A 45 -40.19 -3.68 5.33
CA HIS A 45 -39.35 -2.97 6.30
C HIS A 45 -38.28 -2.07 5.68
N LEU A 46 -38.13 -2.11 4.36
CA LEU A 46 -37.11 -1.37 3.64
C LEU A 46 -37.20 0.14 3.86
N GLU A 47 -38.42 0.70 3.84
CA GLU A 47 -38.64 2.14 4.08
C GLU A 47 -38.17 2.56 5.48
N THR A 48 -38.46 1.76 6.50
CA THR A 48 -38.00 2.04 7.87
C THR A 48 -36.49 1.94 7.99
N ILE A 49 -35.86 0.96 7.33
CA ILE A 49 -34.40 0.81 7.31
C ILE A 49 -33.74 2.00 6.63
N VAL A 50 -34.23 2.41 5.46
CA VAL A 50 -33.72 3.56 4.71
C VAL A 50 -33.86 4.83 5.53
N ALA A 51 -35.02 5.08 6.15
CA ALA A 51 -35.23 6.25 7.00
C ALA A 51 -34.24 6.30 8.18
N GLN A 52 -34.08 5.20 8.91
CA GLN A 52 -33.14 5.12 10.04
C GLN A 52 -31.69 5.25 9.59
N PHE A 53 -31.34 4.68 8.44
CA PHE A 53 -29.98 4.76 7.90
C PHE A 53 -29.63 6.18 7.45
N LEU A 54 -30.57 6.88 6.83
CA LEU A 54 -30.42 8.28 6.47
C LEU A 54 -30.36 9.19 7.70
N GLU A 55 -31.12 8.89 8.76
CA GLU A 55 -31.02 9.61 10.04
C GLU A 55 -29.62 9.44 10.67
N VAL A 56 -29.04 8.24 10.64
CA VAL A 56 -27.67 8.02 11.11
C VAL A 56 -26.67 8.77 10.24
N THR A 57 -26.85 8.74 8.92
CA THR A 57 -26.00 9.47 7.96
C THR A 57 -26.05 10.97 8.22
N HIS A 58 -27.25 11.52 8.46
CA HIS A 58 -27.47 12.91 8.82
C HIS A 58 -26.75 13.27 10.12
N LYS A 59 -27.02 12.52 11.20
CA LYS A 59 -26.38 12.74 12.51
C LYS A 59 -24.85 12.73 12.39
N ARG A 60 -24.29 11.78 11.64
CA ARG A 60 -22.83 11.68 11.43
C ARG A 60 -22.24 12.75 10.53
N LEU A 61 -23.01 13.38 9.64
CA LEU A 61 -22.49 14.52 8.89
C LEU A 61 -22.56 15.79 9.73
N THR A 62 -23.57 15.91 10.60
CA THR A 62 -23.79 17.07 11.46
C THR A 62 -22.93 17.07 12.73
N SER A 63 -22.78 15.95 13.44
CA SER A 63 -22.00 15.87 14.71
C SER A 63 -20.51 16.09 14.53
N ASP A 64 -20.05 15.85 13.31
CA ASP A 64 -18.67 15.52 12.96
C ASP A 64 -18.03 16.71 12.21
N SER A 65 -18.86 17.65 11.74
CA SER A 65 -18.49 18.93 11.12
C SER A 65 -19.23 20.14 11.72
N GLY A 66 -20.31 19.92 12.48
CA GLY A 66 -21.25 20.95 12.92
C GLY A 66 -22.15 21.52 11.81
N LYS A 67 -21.99 21.08 10.54
CA LYS A 67 -22.64 21.70 9.38
C LYS A 67 -23.79 20.86 8.87
N ASP A 68 -25.01 21.18 9.32
CA ASP A 68 -26.26 20.61 8.80
C ASP A 68 -26.35 20.70 7.26
N THR A 69 -25.70 21.73 6.69
CA THR A 69 -25.57 21.99 5.26
C THR A 69 -25.00 20.81 4.48
N TYR A 70 -24.13 19.97 5.05
CA TYR A 70 -23.51 18.85 4.32
C TYR A 70 -24.55 17.79 3.97
N TYR A 71 -25.40 17.43 4.93
CA TYR A 71 -26.49 16.51 4.68
C TYR A 71 -27.54 17.11 3.76
N GLN A 72 -27.86 18.40 3.89
CA GLN A 72 -28.81 19.08 3.00
C GLN A 72 -28.34 19.05 1.53
N ILE A 73 -27.06 19.30 1.27
CA ILE A 73 -26.48 19.24 -0.09
C ILE A 73 -26.59 17.81 -0.64
N LEU A 74 -26.21 16.78 0.12
CA LEU A 74 -26.36 15.38 -0.31
C LEU A 74 -27.81 15.00 -0.53
N SER A 75 -28.69 15.39 0.38
CA SER A 75 -30.12 15.10 0.34
C SER A 75 -30.74 15.64 -0.93
N ARG A 76 -30.43 16.88 -1.33
CA ARG A 76 -30.92 17.47 -2.58
C ARG A 76 -30.22 16.91 -3.82
N ARG A 77 -28.92 16.63 -3.73
CA ARG A 77 -28.15 16.09 -4.86
C ARG A 77 -28.62 14.70 -5.27
N TYR A 78 -28.99 13.85 -4.31
CA TYR A 78 -29.38 12.47 -4.55
C TYR A 78 -30.88 12.22 -4.35
N GLY A 79 -31.68 13.18 -3.87
CA GLY A 79 -33.11 12.98 -3.61
C GLY A 79 -33.40 12.14 -2.36
N LEU A 80 -32.53 12.22 -1.34
CA LEU A 80 -32.66 11.42 -0.11
C LEU A 80 -33.86 11.81 0.76
N ASP A 81 -34.49 12.95 0.46
CA ASP A 81 -35.75 13.40 1.08
C ASP A 81 -36.99 13.00 0.26
N GLY A 82 -36.82 12.16 -0.78
CA GLY A 82 -37.89 11.70 -1.65
C GLY A 82 -38.40 12.79 -2.61
N GLN A 83 -37.61 13.85 -2.83
CA GLN A 83 -37.80 14.82 -3.92
C GLN A 83 -36.87 14.45 -5.10
N PRO A 84 -37.19 14.87 -6.33
CA PRO A 84 -36.30 14.67 -7.47
C PRO A 84 -34.91 15.27 -7.21
N HIS A 85 -33.87 14.58 -7.70
CA HIS A 85 -32.51 15.09 -7.56
C HIS A 85 -32.35 16.48 -8.17
N GLN A 86 -31.42 17.27 -7.63
CA GLN A 86 -31.09 18.58 -8.15
C GLN A 86 -29.63 18.62 -8.64
N GLN A 87 -29.39 19.42 -9.68
CA GLN A 87 -28.03 19.73 -10.10
C GLN A 87 -27.37 20.65 -9.08
N LEU A 88 -26.03 20.57 -8.96
CA LEU A 88 -25.29 21.44 -8.04
C LEU A 88 -25.53 22.93 -8.34
N SER A 89 -25.70 23.33 -9.60
CA SER A 89 -26.05 24.72 -9.97
C SER A 89 -27.33 25.22 -9.29
N ALA A 90 -28.41 24.43 -9.35
CA ALA A 90 -29.69 24.77 -8.73
C ALA A 90 -29.61 24.77 -7.19
N ILE A 91 -28.79 23.89 -6.61
CA ILE A 91 -28.54 23.86 -5.16
C ILE A 91 -27.75 25.11 -4.73
N ALA A 92 -26.78 25.55 -5.53
CA ALA A 92 -25.95 26.72 -5.22
C ALA A 92 -26.78 28.00 -5.10
N GLU A 93 -27.70 28.23 -6.05
CA GLU A 93 -28.63 29.36 -6.03
C GLU A 93 -29.49 29.37 -4.76
N LYS A 94 -30.02 28.20 -4.36
CA LYS A 94 -30.88 28.08 -3.18
C LYS A 94 -30.16 28.38 -1.86
N HIS A 95 -28.85 28.10 -1.80
CA HIS A 95 -28.03 28.33 -0.60
C HIS A 95 -27.19 29.61 -0.69
N ASN A 96 -27.36 30.43 -1.73
CA ASN A 96 -26.56 31.63 -2.00
C ASN A 96 -25.04 31.37 -2.06
N PHE A 97 -24.64 30.20 -2.56
CA PHE A 97 -23.23 29.87 -2.79
C PHE A 97 -22.82 30.16 -4.24
N SER A 98 -21.53 30.44 -4.46
CA SER A 98 -20.99 30.38 -5.82
C SER A 98 -20.95 28.92 -6.31
N PRO A 99 -21.17 28.65 -7.61
CA PRO A 99 -21.10 27.29 -8.16
C PRO A 99 -19.77 26.59 -7.88
N GLU A 100 -18.66 27.34 -7.92
CA GLU A 100 -17.31 26.84 -7.63
C GLU A 100 -17.16 26.44 -6.17
N HIS A 101 -17.65 27.27 -5.24
CA HIS A 101 -17.60 26.98 -3.81
C HIS A 101 -18.43 25.72 -3.49
N LEU A 102 -19.63 25.59 -4.07
CA LEU A 102 -20.45 24.40 -3.83
C LEU A 102 -19.80 23.13 -4.40
N ARG A 103 -19.13 23.20 -5.56
CA ARG A 103 -18.38 22.04 -6.10
C ARG A 103 -17.27 21.60 -5.16
N GLN A 104 -16.46 22.54 -4.65
CA GLN A 104 -15.41 22.24 -3.68
C GLN A 104 -15.99 21.64 -2.39
N LEU A 105 -17.08 22.22 -1.89
CA LEU A 105 -17.77 21.72 -0.70
C LEU A 105 -18.34 20.31 -0.92
N PHE A 106 -18.92 20.06 -2.09
CA PHE A 106 -19.43 18.74 -2.45
C PHE A 106 -18.31 17.70 -2.54
N GLU A 107 -17.17 18.05 -3.13
CA GLU A 107 -16.01 17.17 -3.19
C GLU A 107 -15.48 16.84 -1.78
N GLU A 108 -15.40 17.83 -0.89
CA GLU A 108 -15.02 17.63 0.51
C GLU A 108 -15.98 16.63 1.21
N ILE A 109 -17.30 16.79 0.99
CA ILE A 109 -18.31 15.88 1.54
C ILE A 109 -18.08 14.45 1.03
N ILE A 110 -17.89 14.27 -0.27
CA ILE A 110 -17.67 12.94 -0.86
C ILE A 110 -16.38 12.30 -0.35
N GLN A 111 -15.27 13.04 -0.32
CA GLN A 111 -13.98 12.54 0.19
C GLN A 111 -14.11 12.07 1.65
N ARG A 112 -14.84 12.82 2.47
CA ARG A 112 -15.14 12.42 3.86
C ARG A 112 -15.92 11.11 3.92
N CYS A 113 -16.99 11.01 3.14
CA CYS A 113 -17.82 9.80 3.08
C CYS A 113 -17.03 8.59 2.56
N GLN A 114 -16.03 8.79 1.69
CA GLN A 114 -15.18 7.72 1.16
C GLN A 114 -14.05 7.29 2.13
N SER A 115 -13.87 7.98 3.25
CA SER A 115 -12.87 7.58 4.24
C SER A 115 -13.18 6.20 4.84
N LYS A 116 -12.14 5.38 5.06
CA LYS A 116 -12.29 4.01 5.58
C LYS A 116 -12.96 3.95 6.95
N THR A 117 -12.69 4.94 7.79
CA THR A 117 -13.32 5.07 9.11
C THR A 117 -14.82 5.28 8.97
N TRP A 118 -15.24 6.20 8.09
CA TRP A 118 -16.65 6.51 7.90
C TRP A 118 -17.41 5.37 7.23
N GLN A 119 -16.83 4.73 6.21
CA GLN A 119 -17.35 3.52 5.57
C GLN A 119 -17.59 2.38 6.58
N THR A 120 -16.61 2.11 7.46
CA THR A 120 -16.70 1.05 8.48
C THR A 120 -17.83 1.33 9.47
N GLU A 121 -17.92 2.57 9.92
CA GLU A 121 -18.93 2.98 10.90
C GLU A 121 -20.35 3.02 10.31
N LEU A 122 -20.52 3.43 9.04
CA LEU A 122 -21.80 3.32 8.36
C LEU A 122 -22.23 1.86 8.17
N ARG A 123 -21.32 0.99 7.70
CA ARG A 123 -21.58 -0.46 7.59
C ARG A 123 -22.05 -1.06 8.91
N LYS A 124 -21.36 -0.72 10.00
CA LYS A 124 -21.73 -1.13 11.36
C LYS A 124 -23.12 -0.63 11.73
N SER A 125 -23.42 0.64 11.47
CA SER A 125 -24.72 1.25 11.78
C SER A 125 -25.86 0.59 11.00
N LEU A 126 -25.69 0.39 9.69
CA LEU A 126 -26.65 -0.31 8.84
C LEU A 126 -26.91 -1.73 9.34
N LYS A 127 -25.85 -2.46 9.70
CA LYS A 127 -25.97 -3.81 10.26
C LYS A 127 -26.83 -3.82 11.52
N TYR A 128 -26.61 -2.90 12.46
CA TYR A 128 -27.43 -2.82 13.68
C TYR A 128 -28.88 -2.44 13.41
N ILE A 129 -29.14 -1.51 12.49
CA ILE A 129 -30.49 -1.13 12.07
C ILE A 129 -31.22 -2.36 11.54
N VAL A 130 -30.61 -3.10 10.61
CA VAL A 130 -31.23 -4.27 9.98
C VAL A 130 -31.46 -5.39 11.00
N VAL A 131 -30.47 -5.69 11.85
CA VAL A 131 -30.62 -6.69 12.92
C VAL A 131 -31.75 -6.31 13.88
N ALA A 132 -31.90 -5.03 14.22
CA ALA A 132 -32.98 -4.56 15.08
C ALA A 132 -34.36 -4.73 14.41
N GLN A 133 -34.47 -4.51 13.10
CA GLN A 133 -35.74 -4.72 12.37
C GLN A 133 -36.07 -6.21 12.25
N LEU A 134 -35.12 -7.05 11.82
CA LEU A 134 -35.32 -8.51 11.77
C LEU A 134 -35.65 -9.08 13.17
N GLY A 135 -35.07 -8.53 14.23
CA GLY A 135 -35.36 -8.91 15.61
C GLY A 135 -36.82 -8.66 16.03
N LYS A 136 -37.48 -7.62 15.49
CA LYS A 136 -38.91 -7.36 15.75
C LYS A 136 -39.82 -8.37 15.07
N MET A 137 -39.37 -8.97 13.96
CA MET A 137 -40.11 -10.00 13.23
C MET A 137 -40.13 -11.35 13.96
N HIS A 138 -39.50 -11.48 15.14
CA HIS A 138 -39.30 -12.75 15.87
C HIS A 138 -38.52 -13.81 15.08
N GLU A 139 -37.87 -13.41 13.99
CA GLU A 139 -37.16 -14.28 13.07
C GLU A 139 -35.68 -14.38 13.44
N ARG A 140 -35.43 -14.84 14.67
CA ARG A 140 -34.07 -15.29 15.01
C ARG A 140 -33.79 -16.57 14.21
N PRO A 141 -32.62 -16.69 13.56
CA PRO A 141 -32.29 -17.91 12.86
C PRO A 141 -32.37 -19.09 13.83
N ALA A 142 -33.00 -20.18 13.39
CA ALA A 142 -33.10 -21.40 14.18
C ALA A 142 -31.70 -21.87 14.61
N ARG A 143 -31.59 -22.43 15.82
CA ARG A 143 -30.31 -22.91 16.34
C ARG A 143 -29.69 -23.94 15.40
N GLU A 144 -30.52 -24.78 14.81
CA GLU A 144 -30.17 -25.83 13.85
C GLU A 144 -29.54 -25.24 12.58
N HIS A 145 -30.05 -24.11 12.09
CA HIS A 145 -29.49 -23.42 10.92
C HIS A 145 -28.08 -22.90 11.21
N VAL A 146 -27.88 -22.28 12.37
CA VAL A 146 -26.56 -21.80 12.79
C VAL A 146 -25.60 -22.98 13.01
N ALA A 147 -26.06 -24.07 13.63
CA ALA A 147 -25.27 -25.28 13.84
C ALA A 147 -24.81 -25.91 12.50
N SER A 148 -25.71 -26.02 11.52
CA SER A 148 -25.39 -26.51 10.17
C SER A 148 -24.31 -25.65 9.48
N LYS A 149 -24.36 -24.32 9.62
CA LYS A 149 -23.30 -23.44 9.11
C LYS A 149 -21.96 -23.65 9.81
N LEU A 150 -21.96 -23.89 11.12
CA LEU A 150 -20.74 -24.18 11.88
C LEU A 150 -20.12 -25.51 11.48
N GLU A 151 -20.94 -26.53 11.25
CA GLU A 151 -20.48 -27.83 10.74
C GLU A 151 -19.87 -27.68 9.33
N ARG A 152 -20.54 -26.94 8.44
CA ARG A 152 -20.00 -26.62 7.11
C ARG A 152 -18.67 -25.87 7.20
N LEU A 153 -18.54 -24.91 8.12
CA LEU A 153 -17.28 -24.20 8.35
C LEU A 153 -16.18 -25.13 8.84
N SER A 154 -16.49 -26.06 9.74
CA SER A 154 -15.54 -27.08 10.22
C SER A 154 -15.04 -27.94 9.06
N ASN A 155 -15.95 -28.42 8.20
CA ASN A 155 -15.60 -29.22 7.02
C ASN A 155 -14.71 -28.44 6.04
N LEU A 156 -15.03 -27.17 5.77
CA LEU A 156 -14.21 -26.31 4.89
C LEU A 156 -12.80 -26.10 5.47
N ARG A 157 -12.68 -25.88 6.78
CA ARG A 157 -11.37 -25.74 7.44
C ARG A 157 -10.58 -27.05 7.39
N GLY A 158 -11.22 -28.18 7.63
CA GLY A 158 -10.59 -29.50 7.50
C GLY A 158 -10.07 -29.77 6.09
N ALA A 159 -10.88 -29.49 5.08
CA ALA A 159 -10.49 -29.63 3.67
C ALA A 159 -9.32 -28.71 3.29
N ALA A 160 -9.33 -27.45 3.76
CA ALA A 160 -8.24 -26.51 3.53
C ALA A 160 -6.92 -26.99 4.15
N GLU A 161 -6.98 -27.57 5.36
CA GLU A 161 -5.81 -28.10 6.04
C GLU A 161 -5.19 -29.30 5.30
N VAL A 162 -6.03 -30.25 4.84
CA VAL A 162 -5.58 -31.38 4.00
C VAL A 162 -4.90 -30.87 2.73
N ALA A 163 -5.51 -29.90 2.05
CA ALA A 163 -4.94 -29.31 0.84
C ALA A 163 -3.59 -28.62 1.09
N ARG A 164 -3.43 -27.97 2.25
CA ARG A 164 -2.16 -27.35 2.67
C ARG A 164 -1.06 -28.40 2.86
N LEU A 165 -1.37 -29.49 3.57
CA LEU A 165 -0.42 -30.58 3.80
C LEU A 165 0.00 -31.27 2.48
N ASP A 166 -0.95 -31.50 1.58
CA ASP A 166 -0.68 -32.04 0.24
C ASP A 166 0.22 -31.09 -0.58
N TYR A 167 -0.05 -29.79 -0.52
CA TYR A 167 0.78 -28.77 -1.15
C TYR A 167 2.21 -28.79 -0.61
N GLU A 168 2.39 -28.79 0.70
CA GLU A 168 3.71 -28.80 1.35
C GLU A 168 4.49 -30.08 1.03
N THR A 169 3.81 -31.23 1.00
CA THR A 169 4.39 -32.52 0.64
C THR A 169 4.89 -32.51 -0.81
N ARG A 170 4.05 -32.05 -1.75
CA ARG A 170 4.42 -31.94 -3.18
C ARG A 170 5.56 -30.94 -3.37
N ARG A 171 5.50 -29.77 -2.72
CA ARG A 171 6.55 -28.74 -2.75
C ARG A 171 7.88 -29.31 -2.27
N THR A 172 7.88 -30.03 -1.15
CA THR A 172 9.09 -30.63 -0.58
C THR A 172 9.68 -31.70 -1.50
N LYS A 173 8.83 -32.51 -2.15
CA LYS A 173 9.27 -33.51 -3.14
C LYS A 173 9.94 -32.86 -4.35
N ILE A 174 9.31 -31.82 -4.91
CA ILE A 174 9.87 -31.06 -6.03
C ILE A 174 11.19 -30.41 -5.63
N LEU A 175 11.24 -29.78 -4.46
CA LEU A 175 12.46 -29.12 -3.97
C LEU A 175 13.61 -30.11 -3.80
N LYS A 176 13.37 -31.31 -3.27
CA LYS A 176 14.39 -32.36 -3.14
C LYS A 176 14.96 -32.79 -4.50
N GLN A 177 14.11 -32.93 -5.51
CA GLN A 177 14.56 -33.30 -6.85
C GLN A 177 15.44 -32.20 -7.46
N VAL A 178 14.95 -30.96 -7.44
CA VAL A 178 15.68 -29.81 -8.01
C VAL A 178 16.97 -29.52 -7.25
N GLN A 179 16.99 -29.70 -5.92
CA GLN A 179 18.20 -29.49 -5.12
C GLN A 179 19.32 -30.44 -5.55
N SER A 180 19.01 -31.71 -5.84
CA SER A 180 20.03 -32.65 -6.32
C SER A 180 20.61 -32.28 -7.69
N GLU A 181 19.77 -31.71 -8.58
CA GLU A 181 20.21 -31.21 -9.88
C GLU A 181 21.10 -29.97 -9.73
N LEU A 182 20.75 -29.06 -8.80
CA LEU A 182 21.57 -27.88 -8.47
C LEU A 182 22.92 -28.27 -7.85
N ASP A 183 22.91 -29.18 -6.87
CA ASP A 183 24.14 -29.65 -6.19
C ASP A 183 25.09 -30.33 -7.18
N ALA A 184 24.55 -31.04 -8.18
CA ALA A 184 25.34 -31.66 -9.25
C ALA A 184 26.01 -30.62 -10.16
N VAL A 185 25.26 -29.59 -10.58
CA VAL A 185 25.79 -28.46 -11.36
C VAL A 185 26.87 -27.73 -10.56
N ASP A 186 26.60 -27.40 -9.30
CA ASP A 186 27.60 -26.75 -8.45
C ASP A 186 28.87 -27.58 -8.31
N SER A 187 28.74 -28.91 -8.15
CA SER A 187 29.90 -29.80 -8.07
C SER A 187 30.70 -29.88 -9.37
N GLU A 188 30.04 -29.79 -10.53
CA GLU A 188 30.68 -29.80 -11.85
C GLU A 188 31.42 -28.49 -12.14
N TYR A 189 30.79 -27.35 -11.87
CA TYR A 189 31.30 -26.05 -12.32
C TYR A 189 32.14 -25.33 -11.27
N LYS A 190 31.93 -25.57 -9.97
CA LYS A 190 32.68 -24.88 -8.91
C LYS A 190 34.19 -25.03 -9.03
N PRO A 191 34.76 -26.24 -9.25
CA PRO A 191 36.22 -26.37 -9.39
C PRO A 191 36.76 -25.62 -10.62
N VAL A 192 35.99 -25.58 -11.72
CA VAL A 192 36.37 -24.87 -12.95
C VAL A 192 36.36 -23.36 -12.73
N LEU A 193 35.35 -22.85 -12.02
CA LEU A 193 35.24 -21.43 -11.69
C LEU A 193 36.33 -21.00 -10.70
N GLU A 194 36.58 -21.80 -9.65
CA GLU A 194 37.65 -21.53 -8.67
C GLU A 194 39.03 -21.53 -9.35
N ALA A 195 39.31 -22.51 -10.22
CA ALA A 195 40.55 -22.54 -10.99
C ALA A 195 40.67 -21.35 -11.97
N ALA A 196 39.58 -20.93 -12.59
CA ALA A 196 39.58 -19.76 -13.48
C ALA A 196 39.87 -18.47 -12.70
N GLU A 197 39.26 -18.26 -11.54
CA GLU A 197 39.52 -17.11 -10.67
C GLU A 197 40.94 -17.09 -10.13
N GLU A 198 41.49 -18.26 -9.74
CA GLU A 198 42.89 -18.38 -9.32
C GLU A 198 43.83 -18.00 -10.46
N ASN A 199 43.61 -18.55 -11.67
CA ASN A 199 44.41 -18.21 -12.85
C ASN A 199 44.32 -16.72 -13.22
N ILE A 200 43.13 -16.11 -13.13
CA ILE A 200 42.94 -14.68 -13.34
C ILE A 200 43.75 -13.89 -12.31
N THR A 201 43.68 -14.26 -11.04
CA THR A 201 44.39 -13.57 -9.95
C THR A 201 45.91 -13.67 -10.11
N VAL A 202 46.41 -14.85 -10.49
CA VAL A 202 47.84 -15.07 -10.78
C VAL A 202 48.27 -14.18 -11.94
N LEU A 203 47.55 -14.22 -13.07
CA LEU A 203 47.86 -13.43 -14.26
C LEU A 203 47.78 -11.92 -13.98
N GLU A 204 46.80 -11.46 -13.20
CA GLU A 204 46.71 -10.06 -12.80
C GLU A 204 47.94 -9.61 -12.00
N ASN A 205 48.44 -10.47 -11.11
CA ASN A 205 49.63 -10.18 -10.31
C ASN A 205 50.90 -10.20 -11.15
N GLU A 206 51.00 -11.11 -12.12
CA GLU A 206 52.07 -11.12 -13.13
C GLU A 206 52.05 -9.81 -13.93
N ILE A 207 50.90 -9.43 -14.49
CA ILE A 207 50.73 -8.17 -15.24
C ILE A 207 51.11 -6.96 -14.38
N LYS A 208 50.65 -6.88 -13.12
CA LYS A 208 51.00 -5.79 -12.20
C LYS A 208 52.53 -5.72 -11.99
N THR A 209 53.17 -6.86 -11.80
CA THR A 209 54.62 -6.95 -11.59
C THR A 209 55.40 -6.52 -12.84
N GLU A 210 55.00 -7.00 -14.02
CA GLU A 210 55.62 -6.63 -15.29
C GLU A 210 55.45 -5.15 -15.62
N VAL A 211 54.26 -4.58 -15.38
CA VAL A 211 53.98 -3.15 -15.59
C VAL A 211 54.82 -2.29 -14.64
N LEU A 212 55.04 -2.73 -13.39
CA LEU A 212 55.94 -2.06 -12.45
C LEU A 212 57.40 -2.11 -12.94
N LEU A 213 57.85 -3.22 -13.51
CA LEU A 213 59.19 -3.36 -14.09
C LEU A 213 59.37 -2.52 -15.36
N TYR A 214 58.33 -2.43 -16.19
CA TYR A 214 58.33 -1.65 -17.42
C TYR A 214 58.28 -0.14 -17.17
N GLY A 215 57.56 0.30 -16.14
CA GLY A 215 57.54 1.70 -15.69
C GLY A 215 56.65 2.64 -16.50
N GLU A 216 55.76 2.10 -17.33
CA GLU A 216 54.78 2.86 -18.10
C GLU A 216 53.43 2.14 -18.14
N SER A 217 52.35 2.86 -18.47
CA SER A 217 51.01 2.28 -18.59
C SER A 217 50.87 1.49 -19.90
N ILE A 218 50.30 0.29 -19.84
CA ILE A 218 50.14 -0.60 -21.01
C ILE A 218 48.65 -0.90 -21.21
N SER A 219 48.23 -0.95 -22.48
CA SER A 219 46.86 -1.32 -22.88
C SER A 219 46.91 -2.56 -23.78
N GLY A 220 45.94 -3.47 -23.61
CA GLY A 220 45.84 -4.69 -24.41
C GLY A 220 44.41 -5.25 -24.42
N GLY A 221 43.86 -5.48 -25.60
CA GLY A 221 42.47 -5.92 -25.76
C GLY A 221 41.48 -4.93 -25.11
N MET A 222 40.67 -5.44 -24.18
CA MET A 222 39.70 -4.64 -23.41
C MET A 222 40.25 -4.09 -22.08
N TYR A 223 41.50 -4.39 -21.73
CA TYR A 223 42.09 -4.04 -20.44
C TYR A 223 43.20 -2.99 -20.57
N ARG A 224 43.41 -2.21 -19.50
CA ARG A 224 44.52 -1.25 -19.36
C ARG A 224 45.11 -1.33 -17.96
N ALA A 225 46.41 -1.56 -17.87
CA ALA A 225 47.18 -1.47 -16.64
C ALA A 225 47.80 -0.08 -16.55
N ALA A 226 47.38 0.72 -15.56
CA ALA A 226 47.86 2.08 -15.37
C ALA A 226 49.04 2.12 -14.39
N TYR A 227 50.24 2.45 -14.90
CA TYR A 227 51.39 2.76 -14.07
C TYR A 227 51.34 4.23 -13.62
N THR A 228 51.45 4.44 -12.31
CA THR A 228 51.61 5.78 -11.73
C THR A 228 52.91 5.79 -10.94
N GLN A 229 53.81 6.72 -11.26
CA GLN A 229 55.05 6.89 -10.52
C GLN A 229 54.73 7.15 -9.05
N GLY A 230 55.45 6.47 -8.15
CA GLY A 230 55.28 6.61 -6.70
C GLY A 230 55.25 8.08 -6.29
N ARG A 231 54.26 8.47 -5.48
CA ARG A 231 54.10 9.86 -5.06
C ARG A 231 55.32 10.26 -4.22
N VAL A 232 56.03 11.28 -4.66
CA VAL A 232 57.04 11.94 -3.83
C VAL A 232 56.31 12.68 -2.71
N SER A 233 56.39 12.16 -1.49
CA SER A 233 55.96 12.85 -0.28
C SER A 233 57.18 13.42 0.43
N TRP A 234 57.10 14.70 0.77
CA TRP A 234 58.10 15.36 1.60
C TRP A 234 57.73 15.18 3.07
N ASP A 235 58.74 15.03 3.93
CA ASP A 235 58.54 15.18 5.36
C ASP A 235 58.20 16.65 5.65
N ASN A 236 56.93 16.91 5.90
CA ASN A 236 56.44 18.26 6.13
C ASN A 236 57.07 18.91 7.37
N GLU A 237 57.42 18.13 8.40
CA GLU A 237 58.05 18.67 9.60
C GLU A 237 59.51 19.03 9.33
N GLY A 238 60.25 18.12 8.71
CA GLY A 238 61.62 18.37 8.25
C GLY A 238 61.71 19.58 7.31
N MET A 239 60.80 19.68 6.34
CA MET A 239 60.71 20.83 5.43
C MET A 239 60.37 22.13 6.14
N ALA A 240 59.49 22.09 7.16
CA ALA A 240 59.19 23.28 7.96
C ALA A 240 60.42 23.76 8.76
N LYS A 241 61.23 22.84 9.30
CA LYS A 241 62.50 23.17 9.98
C LYS A 241 63.53 23.75 9.01
N TYR A 242 63.70 23.13 7.83
CA TYR A 242 64.61 23.62 6.80
C TYR A 242 64.23 25.03 6.30
N ALA A 243 62.93 25.29 6.12
CA ALA A 243 62.42 26.60 5.72
C ALA A 243 62.71 27.72 6.74
N THR A 244 63.10 27.40 7.98
CA THR A 244 63.49 28.41 8.98
C THR A 244 64.85 29.02 8.66
N SER A 245 65.79 28.23 8.10
CA SER A 245 67.11 28.69 7.68
C SER A 245 67.18 29.11 6.21
N HIS A 246 66.22 28.65 5.41
CA HIS A 246 66.09 28.96 3.98
C HIS A 246 64.64 29.36 3.66
N PRO A 247 64.23 30.62 3.90
CA PRO A 247 62.83 31.04 3.73
C PRO A 247 62.36 31.08 2.27
N ASP A 248 63.29 31.09 1.33
CA ASP A 248 63.08 31.08 -0.11
C ASP A 248 62.28 29.85 -0.60
N VAL A 249 62.31 28.72 0.11
CA VAL A 249 61.46 27.56 -0.23
C VAL A 249 59.98 27.74 0.09
N LEU A 250 59.60 28.68 0.97
CA LEU A 250 58.20 28.90 1.36
C LEU A 250 57.34 29.40 0.19
N GLN A 251 57.92 30.09 -0.79
CA GLN A 251 57.21 30.58 -1.97
C GLN A 251 56.64 29.44 -2.84
N PHE A 252 57.17 28.22 -2.70
CA PHE A 252 56.74 27.04 -3.45
C PHE A 252 55.70 26.19 -2.71
N ARG A 253 55.37 26.52 -1.45
CA ARG A 253 54.36 25.80 -0.66
C ARG A 253 52.96 26.20 -1.13
N LYS A 254 52.17 25.22 -1.58
CA LYS A 254 50.74 25.38 -1.91
C LYS A 254 49.88 24.68 -0.86
N GLN A 255 48.91 25.39 -0.27
CA GLN A 255 47.95 24.82 0.68
C GLN A 255 46.57 24.71 0.03
N GLY A 256 46.01 23.51 -0.01
CA GLY A 256 44.66 23.26 -0.53
C GLY A 256 43.55 23.63 0.46
N GLN A 257 42.32 23.69 -0.03
CA GLN A 257 41.14 23.92 0.81
C GLN A 257 40.93 22.75 1.78
N PRO A 258 40.43 23.00 3.01
CA PRO A 258 40.12 21.93 3.95
C PRO A 258 39.00 21.02 3.42
N ILE A 259 39.19 19.70 3.50
CA ILE A 259 38.21 18.68 3.11
C ILE A 259 37.91 17.80 4.33
N VAL A 260 36.63 17.49 4.57
CA VAL A 260 36.18 16.53 5.60
C VAL A 260 35.72 15.24 4.92
N SER A 261 36.27 14.10 5.33
CA SER A 261 35.81 12.77 4.90
C SER A 261 35.40 11.93 6.10
N LEU A 262 34.22 11.32 6.05
CA LEU A 262 33.72 10.41 7.08
C LEU A 262 34.03 8.96 6.68
N ARG A 263 34.61 8.17 7.59
CA ARG A 263 34.82 6.72 7.43
C ARG A 263 34.24 5.97 8.63
N VAL A 264 33.71 4.78 8.37
CA VAL A 264 33.17 3.90 9.40
C VAL A 264 34.34 3.30 10.20
N VAL A 265 34.30 3.45 11.52
CA VAL A 265 35.24 2.80 12.44
C VAL A 265 34.63 1.47 12.81
N ASN A 266 35.11 0.38 12.21
CA ASN A 266 34.82 -0.94 12.76
C ASN A 266 35.63 -1.08 14.05
N LYS A 267 34.93 -1.31 15.16
CA LYS A 267 35.52 -1.72 16.43
C LYS A 267 35.73 -3.23 16.36
N ASP A 268 36.97 -3.67 16.56
CA ASP A 268 37.27 -5.03 17.02
C ASP A 268 36.67 -5.27 18.41
#